data_AF-B6UZ80-F1
#
_entry.id   AF-B6UZ80-F1
#
_cell.length_a   1.000
_cell.length_b   1.000
_cell.length_c   1.000
_cell.angle_alpha   90.00
_cell.angle_beta   90.00
_cell.angle_gamma   90.00
#
_symmetry.space_group_name_H-M   'P 1'
#
loop_
_entity.id
_entity.type
_entity.pdbx_description
1 polymer ?
#
loop_
_entity_poly.entity_id
_entity_poly.type
_entity_poly.pdbx_seq_one_letter_code
_entity_poly.pdbx_strand_id
1 'polypeptide(L)' 'AMELALALEKLVNEKLHNLHSVATRCNDPQLTDFVESEFLQEQVDAIKKISEYVSQLRRVGKGHGVWHFDQMLLEEAA' A
#
# COMPACT_ATOMS: atom_id res chain seq x y z
N ALA A 1 5.21 -4.60 12.62
CA ALA A 1 4.18 -5.06 11.65
C ALA A 1 3.94 -4.00 10.57
N MET A 2 3.43 -2.82 10.91
CA MET A 2 3.09 -1.79 9.91
C MET A 2 4.27 -1.32 9.03
N GLU A 3 5.48 -1.17 9.58
CA GLU A 3 6.66 -0.82 8.76
C GLU A 3 7.03 -1.93 7.75
N LEU A 4 6.83 -3.20 8.13
CA LEU A 4 7.04 -4.33 7.23
C LEU A 4 5.94 -4.38 6.15
N ALA A 5 4.68 -4.15 6.53
CA ALA A 5 3.57 -4.04 5.58
C ALA A 5 3.85 -2.93 4.55
N LEU A 6 4.32 -1.75 4.99
CA LEU A 6 4.71 -0.67 4.09
C LEU A 6 5.82 -1.07 3.11
N ALA A 7 6.83 -1.80 3.60
CA ALA A 7 7.92 -2.29 2.75
C ALA A 7 7.41 -3.31 1.72
N LEU A 8 6.47 -4.18 2.11
CA LEU A 8 5.85 -5.15 1.21
C LEU A 8 4.98 -4.45 0.14
N GLU A 9 4.17 -3.46 0.51
CA GLU A 9 3.37 -2.72 -0.48
C GLU A 9 4.24 -1.96 -1.49
N LYS A 10 5.34 -1.36 -1.03
CA LYS A 10 6.31 -0.72 -1.95
C LYS A 10 6.95 -1.73 -2.89
N LEU A 11 7.26 -2.93 -2.40
CA LEU A 11 7.80 -4.01 -3.21
C LEU A 11 6.78 -4.50 -4.24
N VAL A 12 5.52 -4.69 -3.85
CA VAL A 12 4.44 -5.06 -4.78
C VAL A 12 4.27 -4.00 -5.87
N ASN A 13 4.28 -2.71 -5.52
CA ASN A 13 4.23 -1.62 -6.49
C ASN A 13 5.39 -1.68 -7.50
N GLU A 14 6.61 -1.93 -7.02
CA GLU A 14 7.76 -2.12 -7.89
C GLU A 14 7.55 -3.32 -8.85
N LYS A 15 6.97 -4.42 -8.37
CA LYS A 15 6.67 -5.58 -9.23
C LYS A 15 5.55 -5.30 -10.23
N LEU A 16 4.55 -4.49 -9.88
CA LEU A 16 3.52 -4.03 -10.81
C LEU A 16 4.11 -3.13 -11.90
N HIS A 17 5.01 -2.20 -11.56
CA HIS A 17 5.72 -1.40 -12.56
C HIS A 17 6.60 -2.26 -13.49
N ASN A 18 7.24 -3.30 -12.95
CA ASN A 18 7.99 -4.24 -13.78
C ASN A 18 7.06 -5.02 -14.74
N LEU A 19 5.90 -5.47 -14.27
CA LEU A 19 4.90 -6.14 -15.11
C LEU A 19 4.39 -5.20 -16.22
N HIS A 20 4.04 -3.97 -15.86
CA HIS A 20 3.63 -2.92 -16.81
C HIS A 20 4.69 -2.66 -17.89
N SER A 21 5.97 -2.58 -17.51
CA SER A 21 7.08 -2.42 -18.45
C SER A 21 7.19 -3.60 -19.43
N VAL A 22 6.97 -4.83 -18.95
CA VAL A 22 6.94 -6.03 -19.81
C VAL A 22 5.75 -5.99 -20.76
N ALA A 23 4.54 -5.65 -20.29
CA ALA A 23 3.34 -5.53 -21.11
C ALA A 23 3.53 -4.48 -22.22
N THR A 24 4.10 -3.33 -21.87
CA THR A 24 4.46 -2.26 -22.80
C THR A 24 5.46 -2.75 -23.85
N ARG A 25 6.54 -3.45 -23.45
CA ARG A 25 7.55 -3.98 -24.37
C ARG A 25 6.98 -5.03 -25.33
N CYS A 26 5.99 -5.79 -24.88
CA CYS A 26 5.30 -6.78 -25.70
C CYS A 26 4.22 -6.17 -26.62
N ASN A 27 4.01 -4.84 -26.57
CA ASN A 27 2.90 -4.16 -27.23
C ASN A 27 1.55 -4.82 -26.90
N ASP A 28 1.28 -5.06 -25.62
CA ASP A 28 -0.01 -5.53 -25.12
C ASP A 28 -0.76 -4.37 -24.43
N PRO A 29 -1.60 -3.61 -25.16
CA PRO A 29 -2.27 -2.44 -24.60
C PRO A 29 -3.32 -2.83 -23.57
N GLN A 30 -3.94 -3.99 -23.70
CA GLN A 30 -4.99 -4.43 -22.77
C GLN A 30 -4.39 -4.77 -21.42
N LEU A 31 -3.28 -5.52 -21.40
CA LEU A 31 -2.59 -5.83 -20.14
C LEU A 31 -1.99 -4.58 -19.50
N THR A 32 -1.46 -3.65 -20.31
CA THR A 32 -0.92 -2.38 -19.83
C THR A 32 -2.00 -1.56 -19.12
N ASP A 33 -3.15 -1.37 -19.78
CA ASP A 33 -4.32 -0.66 -19.23
C ASP A 33 -4.86 -1.34 -17.96
N PHE A 34 -5.01 -2.67 -17.98
CA PHE A 34 -5.46 -3.45 -16.82
C PHE A 34 -4.56 -3.25 -15.59
N VAL A 35 -3.24 -3.22 -15.76
CA VAL A 35 -2.31 -3.00 -14.64
C VAL A 35 -2.41 -1.57 -14.11
N GLU A 36 -2.60 -0.58 -15.00
CA GLU A 36 -2.78 0.83 -14.62
C GLU A 36 -4.10 1.07 -13.87
N SER A 37 -5.22 0.62 -14.44
CA SER A 37 -6.56 0.93 -13.94
C SER A 37 -6.89 0.18 -12.66
N GLU A 38 -6.54 -1.10 -12.57
CA GLU A 38 -6.98 -1.97 -11.47
C GLU A 38 -5.98 -2.03 -10.32
N PHE A 39 -4.69 -1.77 -10.55
CA PHE A 39 -3.67 -2.02 -9.51
C PHE A 39 -2.82 -0.81 -9.16
N LEU A 40 -2.26 -0.08 -10.14
CA LEU A 40 -1.27 0.95 -9.84
C LEU A 40 -1.86 2.11 -9.03
N GLN A 41 -3.10 2.52 -9.31
CA GLN A 41 -3.76 3.57 -8.53
C GLN A 41 -4.04 3.09 -7.09
N GLU A 42 -4.63 1.90 -6.93
CA GLU A 42 -4.92 1.32 -5.62
C GLU A 42 -3.64 1.17 -4.78
N GLN A 43 -2.53 0.81 -5.43
CA GLN A 43 -1.25 0.62 -4.75
C GLN A 43 -0.68 1.92 -4.19
N VAL A 44 -0.85 3.05 -4.89
CA VAL A 44 -0.46 4.38 -4.40
C VAL A 44 -1.26 4.74 -3.15
N ASP A 45 -2.57 4.49 -3.18
CA ASP A 45 -3.46 4.79 -2.06
C ASP A 45 -3.18 3.89 -0.85
N ALA A 46 -2.91 2.60 -1.08
CA ALA A 46 -2.52 1.64 -0.03
C ALA A 46 -1.19 2.03 0.64
N ILE A 47 -0.17 2.38 -0.15
CA ILE A 47 1.13 2.83 0.37
C ILE A 47 0.96 4.10 1.21
N LYS A 48 0.14 5.05 0.76
CA LYS A 48 -0.15 6.27 1.53
C LYS A 48 -0.82 5.95 2.85
N LYS A 49 -1.89 5.17 2.84
CA LYS A 49 -2.66 4.77 4.03
C LYS A 49 -1.76 4.11 5.08
N ILE A 50 -0.93 3.14 4.68
CA ILE A 50 -0.03 2.47 5.61
C ILE A 50 1.11 3.41 6.07
N SER A 51 1.59 4.33 5.23
CA SER A 51 2.57 5.34 5.64
C SER A 51 2.03 6.28 6.72
N GLU A 52 0.75 6.65 6.62
CA GLU A 52 0.05 7.43 7.63
C GLU A 52 -0.07 6.64 8.93
N TYR A 53 -0.43 5.36 8.88
CA TYR A 53 -0.45 4.48 10.05
C TYR A 53 0.91 4.34 10.74
N VAL A 54 1.99 4.14 9.97
CA VAL A 54 3.36 4.12 10.51
C VAL A 54 3.70 5.44 11.21
N SER A 55 3.34 6.57 10.60
CA SER A 55 3.59 7.90 11.16
C SER A 55 2.81 8.14 12.45
N GLN A 56 1.54 7.72 12.50
CA GLN A 56 0.70 7.80 13.68
C GLN A 56 1.23 6.93 14.82
N LEU A 57 1.60 5.67 14.55
CA LEU A 57 2.20 4.77 15.54
C LEU A 57 3.51 5.32 16.13
N ARG A 58 4.35 5.93 15.30
CA ARG A 58 5.57 6.62 15.76
C ARG A 58 5.25 7.83 16.65
N ARG A 59 4.17 8.57 16.34
CA ARG A 59 3.73 9.74 17.11
C ARG A 59 3.14 9.38 18.47
N VAL A 60 2.30 8.35 18.54
CA VAL A 60 1.60 7.98 19.79
C VAL A 60 2.46 7.15 20.74
N GLY A 61 3.54 6.55 20.26
CA GLY A 61 4.44 5.74 21.08
C GLY A 61 3.82 4.40 21.52
N LYS A 62 4.57 3.65 22.34
CA LYS A 62 4.17 2.30 22.78
C LYS A 62 3.13 2.32 23.91
N GLY A 63 2.51 1.17 24.17
CA GLY A 63 1.56 1.00 25.27
C GLY A 63 0.17 1.53 24.90
N HIS A 64 -0.38 2.45 25.71
CA HIS A 64 -1.73 2.99 25.52
C HIS A 64 -1.95 3.61 24.13
N GLY A 65 -0.93 4.28 23.57
CA GLY A 65 -1.01 4.86 22.23
C GLY A 65 -1.29 3.83 21.14
N VAL A 66 -0.65 2.65 21.23
CA VAL A 66 -0.88 1.54 20.29
C VAL A 66 -2.26 0.93 20.49
N TRP A 67 -2.71 0.76 21.74
CA TRP A 67 -4.05 0.23 22.01
C TRP A 67 -5.14 1.15 21.44
N HIS A 68 -5.02 2.46 21.62
CA HIS A 68 -5.99 3.40 21.07
C HIS A 68 -5.97 3.43 19.53
N PHE A 69 -4.78 3.35 18.93
CA PHE A 69 -4.63 3.20 17.47
C PHE A 69 -5.29 1.90 16.96
N ASP A 70 -5.16 0.80 17.70
CA ASP A 70 -5.80 -0.48 17.36
C ASP A 70 -7.34 -0.39 17.41
N GLN A 71 -7.90 0.30 18.41
CA GLN A 71 -9.35 0.56 18.46
C GLN A 71 -9.83 1.39 17.26
N MET A 72 -9.10 2.45 16.89
CA MET A 72 -9.39 3.24 15.69
C MET A 72 -9.40 2.37 14.43
N LEU A 73 -8.46 1.43 14.31
CA LEU A 73 -8.37 0.53 13.16
C LEU A 73 -9.54 -0.47 13.10
N LEU A 74 -9.99 -0.96 14.26
CA LEU A 74 -11.16 -1.84 14.36
C LEU A 74 -12.45 -1.13 13.95
N GLU A 75 -12.61 0.14 14.30
CA GLU A 75 -13.74 0.97 13.89
C GLU A 75 -13.71 1.28 12.39
N GLU A 76 -12.54 1.52 11.81
CA GLU A 76 -12.39 1.78 10.36
C GLU A 76 -12.67 0.53 9.50
N ALA A 77 -12.55 -0.66 10.08
CA ALA A 77 -12.80 -1.94 9.40
C ALA A 77 -14.27 -2.42 9.50
N ALA A 78 -15.11 -1.74 10.29
CA ALA A 78 -16.52 -2.06 10.51
C ALA A 78 -17.44 -1.31 9.52
#